data_AF-A0A964HJ94-F1
#
_entry.id   AF-A0A964HJ94-F1
#
_cell.length_a   1.000
_cell.length_b   1.000
_cell.length_c   1.000
_cell.angle_alpha   90.00
_cell.angle_beta   90.00
_cell.angle_gamma   90.00
#
_symmetry.space_group_name_H-M   'P 1'
#
loop_
_entity.id
_entity.type
_entity.pdbx_description
1 polymer ?
#
loop_
_entity_poly.entity_id
_entity_poly.type
_entity_poly.pdbx_seq_one_letter_code
_entity_poly.pdbx_strand_id
1 'polypeptide(L)'
;MPQAFYRKWRPHLWDQVVGQEHVVHTLQNAIRGGKVGHAYLFAGPRGTGKTTTARLLAKAVNCLADELSERPCDTCEHCVAVNEGRFLD
;
A
#
# COMPACT_ATOMS: atom_id res chain seq x y z
N MET A 1 8.30 22.65 -6.96
CA MET A 1 8.97 21.98 -8.11
C MET A 1 7.94 21.14 -8.85
N PRO A 2 7.95 21.09 -10.19
CA PRO A 2 7.05 20.21 -10.94
C PRO A 2 7.32 18.74 -10.62
N GLN A 3 6.27 17.96 -10.43
CA GLN A 3 6.34 16.52 -10.13
C GLN A 3 5.66 15.74 -11.26
N ALA A 4 6.26 14.63 -11.68
CA ALA A 4 5.66 13.76 -12.68
C ALA A 4 4.33 13.17 -12.20
N PHE A 5 3.34 13.05 -13.09
CA PHE A 5 1.98 12.62 -12.72
C PHE A 5 1.93 11.26 -12.03
N TYR A 6 2.72 10.29 -12.47
CA TYR A 6 2.76 8.96 -11.84
C TYR A 6 3.33 8.96 -10.40
N ARG A 7 3.99 10.04 -9.99
CA ARG A 7 4.40 10.25 -8.59
C ARG A 7 3.36 11.04 -7.81
N LYS A 8 2.77 12.06 -8.44
CA LYS A 8 1.72 12.90 -7.84
C LYS A 8 0.44 12.11 -7.54
N TRP A 9 0.06 11.20 -8.43
CA TRP A 9 -1.16 10.40 -8.37
C TRP A 9 -0.89 8.94 -8.03
N ARG A 10 0.21 8.66 -7.33
CA ARG A 10 0.45 7.31 -6.83
C ARG A 10 -0.62 7.00 -5.77
N PRO A 11 -1.35 5.88 -5.86
CA PRO A 11 -2.29 5.44 -4.82
C PRO A 11 -1.68 5.42 -3.41
N HIS A 12 -2.42 5.99 -2.45
CA HIS A 12 -2.13 6.00 -1.01
C HIS A 12 -3.03 5.03 -0.23
N LEU A 13 -4.18 4.68 -0.81
CA LEU A 13 -5.20 3.78 -0.28
C LEU A 13 -5.54 2.68 -1.31
N TRP A 14 -6.22 1.63 -0.83
CA TRP A 14 -6.56 0.45 -1.63
C TRP A 14 -7.56 0.74 -2.75
N ASP A 15 -8.56 1.58 -2.48
CA ASP A 15 -9.63 2.00 -3.39
C ASP A 15 -9.13 2.85 -4.57
N GLN A 16 -7.94 3.42 -4.45
CA GLN A 16 -7.28 4.20 -5.50
C GLN A 16 -6.51 3.32 -6.50
N VAL A 17 -6.38 2.01 -6.25
CA VAL A 17 -5.75 1.06 -7.17
C VAL A 17 -6.75 0.63 -8.24
N VAL A 18 -6.38 0.80 -9.52
CA VAL A 18 -7.27 0.52 -10.65
C VAL A 18 -6.95 -0.84 -11.29
N GLY A 19 -7.97 -1.69 -11.51
CA GLY A 19 -7.92 -2.91 -12.33
C GLY A 19 -7.23 -4.12 -11.70
N GLN A 20 -6.85 -4.04 -10.43
CA GLN A 20 -6.17 -5.13 -9.68
C GLN A 20 -7.04 -5.63 -8.52
N GLU A 21 -8.35 -5.67 -8.71
CA GLU A 21 -9.36 -5.89 -7.65
C GLU A 21 -9.12 -7.21 -6.91
N HIS A 22 -8.84 -8.30 -7.64
CA HIS A 22 -8.58 -9.60 -7.03
C HIS A 22 -7.32 -9.62 -6.16
N VAL A 23 -6.25 -8.93 -6.61
CA VAL A 23 -5.00 -8.81 -5.86
C VAL A 23 -5.21 -7.95 -4.61
N VAL A 24 -5.85 -6.79 -4.76
CA VAL A 24 -6.16 -5.87 -3.66
C VAL A 24 -7.02 -6.58 -2.61
N HIS A 25 -8.07 -7.28 -3.03
CA HIS A 25 -8.95 -8.02 -2.13
C HIS A 25 -8.18 -9.08 -1.32
N THR A 26 -7.30 -9.83 -1.99
CA THR A 26 -6.45 -10.85 -1.33
C THR A 26 -5.54 -10.23 -0.27
N LEU A 27 -4.89 -9.10 -0.59
CA LEU A 27 -4.02 -8.39 0.34
C LEU A 27 -4.80 -7.80 1.52
N GLN A 28 -5.95 -7.18 1.26
CA GLN A 28 -6.83 -6.65 2.31
C GLN A 28 -7.28 -7.75 3.27
N ASN A 29 -7.65 -8.93 2.75
CA ASN A 29 -8.04 -10.06 3.59
C ASN A 29 -6.88 -10.60 4.42
N ALA A 30 -5.66 -10.65 3.86
CA ALA A 30 -4.48 -11.04 4.61
C ALA A 30 -4.19 -10.09 5.78
N ILE A 31 -4.33 -8.77 5.55
CA ILE A 31 -4.16 -7.74 6.60
C ILE A 31 -5.26 -7.88 7.67
N ARG A 32 -6.53 -7.87 7.26
CA ARG A 32 -7.70 -8.01 8.16
C ARG A 32 -7.63 -9.27 9.02
N GLY A 33 -7.17 -10.37 8.44
CA GLY A 33 -7.05 -11.65 9.14
C GLY A 33 -5.79 -11.80 9.99
N GLY A 34 -4.88 -10.82 10.00
CA GLY A 34 -3.57 -10.94 10.67
C GLY A 34 -2.68 -12.05 10.08
N LYS A 35 -2.87 -12.39 8.79
CA LYS A 35 -2.23 -13.50 8.08
C LYS A 35 -1.32 -12.99 6.96
N VAL A 36 -0.53 -11.96 7.25
CA VAL A 36 0.45 -11.42 6.30
C VAL A 36 1.56 -12.45 6.11
N GLY A 37 1.85 -12.79 4.85
CA GLY A 37 2.91 -13.72 4.49
C GLY A 37 4.30 -13.15 4.75
N HIS A 38 5.27 -14.05 4.93
CA HIS A 38 6.67 -13.68 5.14
C HIS A 38 7.32 -13.04 3.88
N ALA A 39 6.81 -13.37 2.69
CA ALA A 39 7.32 -12.86 1.42
C ALA A 39 6.20 -12.74 0.38
N TYR A 40 6.30 -11.72 -0.47
CA TYR A 40 5.38 -11.46 -1.58
C TYR A 40 6.16 -11.21 -2.87
N LEU A 41 5.81 -11.93 -3.94
CA LEU A 41 6.32 -11.69 -5.28
C LEU A 41 5.29 -10.94 -6.12
N PHE A 42 5.57 -9.68 -6.45
CA PHE A 42 4.76 -8.90 -7.39
C PHE A 42 5.37 -9.01 -8.78
N ALA A 43 4.67 -9.68 -9.70
CA ALA A 43 5.13 -9.93 -11.08
C ALA A 43 4.19 -9.30 -12.12
N GLY A 44 4.72 -9.00 -13.31
CA GLY A 44 3.95 -8.43 -14.43
C GLY A 44 4.66 -7.28 -15.19
N PRO A 45 4.07 -6.79 -16.30
CA PRO A 45 4.68 -5.80 -17.19
C PRO A 45 5.06 -4.47 -16.51
N ARG A 46 5.95 -3.69 -17.11
CA ARG A 46 6.33 -2.36 -16.58
C ARG A 46 5.10 -1.45 -16.52
N GLY A 47 4.96 -0.71 -15.42
CA GLY A 47 3.88 0.27 -15.25
C GLY A 47 2.56 -0.28 -14.67
N THR A 48 2.43 -1.58 -14.42
CA THR A 48 1.19 -2.19 -13.89
C THR A 48 0.98 -2.04 -12.38
N GLY A 49 1.66 -1.10 -11.73
CA GLY A 49 1.44 -0.82 -10.30
C GLY A 49 2.15 -1.73 -9.30
N LYS A 50 2.95 -2.73 -9.71
CA LYS A 50 3.67 -3.66 -8.80
C LYS A 50 4.33 -2.98 -7.58
N THR A 51 5.19 -1.99 -7.82
CA THR A 51 5.89 -1.27 -6.75
C THR A 51 4.93 -0.43 -5.90
N THR A 52 3.88 0.13 -6.51
CA THR A 52 2.85 0.87 -5.79
C THR A 52 2.10 -0.06 -4.83
N THR A 53 1.63 -1.21 -5.30
CA THR A 53 0.92 -2.19 -4.49
C THR A 53 1.80 -2.74 -3.37
N ALA A 54 3.08 -3.03 -3.65
CA ALA A 54 4.03 -3.43 -2.62
C ALA A 54 4.21 -2.35 -1.52
N ARG A 55 4.29 -1.07 -1.92
CA ARG A 55 4.35 0.05 -0.96
C ARG A 55 3.07 0.18 -0.14
N LEU A 56 1.89 -0.01 -0.74
CA LEU A 56 0.61 0.00 -0.02
C LEU A 56 0.54 -1.12 1.01
N LEU A 57 1.01 -2.33 0.66
CA LEU A 57 1.08 -3.45 1.59
C LEU A 57 2.01 -3.12 2.76
N ALA A 58 3.23 -2.65 2.50
CA ALA A 58 4.18 -2.26 3.55
C ALA A 58 3.58 -1.16 4.46
N LYS A 59 2.91 -0.17 3.86
CA LYS A 59 2.20 0.88 4.59
C LYS A 59 1.10 0.32 5.50
N ALA A 60 0.32 -0.65 5.01
CA ALA A 60 -0.75 -1.27 5.76
C ALA A 60 -0.21 -2.13 6.93
N VAL A 61 0.85 -2.91 6.69
CA VAL A 61 1.51 -3.73 7.72
C VAL A 61 2.02 -2.85 8.86
N ASN A 62 2.68 -1.75 8.54
CA ASN A 62 3.25 -0.82 9.51
C ASN A 62 2.25 0.22 10.02
N CYS A 63 0.98 0.20 9.61
CA CYS A 63 0.00 1.18 10.06
C CYS A 63 -0.29 1.03 11.56
N LEU A 64 -0.46 2.16 12.27
CA LEU A 64 -0.73 2.18 13.72
C LEU A 64 -2.22 2.16 14.09
N ALA A 65 -3.11 1.96 13.12
CA ALA A 65 -4.55 1.86 13.41
C ALA A 65 -4.81 0.57 14.22
N ASP A 66 -5.59 0.67 15.29
CA ASP A 66 -5.89 -0.48 16.16
C ASP A 66 -6.62 -1.57 15.38
N GLU A 67 -7.61 -1.18 14.57
CA GLU A 67 -8.40 -2.07 13.75
C GLU A 67 -7.67 -2.41 12.44
N LEU A 68 -7.43 -3.70 12.19
CA LEU A 68 -6.71 -4.17 11.01
C LEU A 68 -7.46 -3.87 9.71
N SER A 69 -8.79 -3.81 9.75
CA SER A 69 -9.61 -3.51 8.58
C SER A 69 -9.53 -2.06 8.09
N GLU A 70 -9.01 -1.14 8.92
CA GLU A 70 -8.78 0.26 8.57
C GLU A 70 -7.38 0.52 8.00
N ARG A 71 -6.53 -0.52 7.89
CA ARG A 71 -5.13 -0.36 7.45
C ARG A 71 -5.00 -0.39 5.91
N PRO A 72 -4.30 0.58 5.28
CA PRO A 72 -3.65 1.75 5.88
C PRO A 72 -4.64 2.90 6.12
N CYS A 73 -4.53 3.58 7.26
CA CYS A 73 -5.45 4.67 7.63
C CYS A 73 -5.10 6.04 7.00
N ASP A 74 -3.93 6.15 6.38
CA ASP A 74 -3.40 7.36 5.73
C ASP A 74 -3.15 8.58 6.65
N THR A 75 -3.42 8.47 7.95
CA THR A 75 -3.33 9.59 8.91
C THR A 75 -2.32 9.39 10.04
N CYS A 76 -1.98 8.14 10.39
CA CYS A 76 -0.98 7.87 11.43
C CYS A 76 0.44 8.23 10.98
N GLU A 77 1.35 8.42 11.95
CA GLU A 77 2.75 8.81 11.69
C GLU A 77 3.47 7.89 10.69
N HIS A 78 3.26 6.58 10.78
CA HIS A 78 3.84 5.61 9.85
C HIS A 78 3.29 5.80 8.43
N CYS A 79 1.98 5.96 8.28
CA CYS A 79 1.35 6.18 6.98
C CYS A 79 1.83 7.48 6.32
N VAL A 80 1.91 8.56 7.10
CA VAL A 80 2.39 9.87 6.64
C VAL A 80 3.85 9.77 6.20
N ALA A 81 4.73 9.17 7.01
CA ALA A 81 6.14 8.99 6.69
C ALA A 81 6.35 8.14 5.41
N VAL A 82 5.52 7.12 5.16
CA VAL A 82 5.60 6.31 3.92
C VAL A 82 5.21 7.13 2.68
N ASN A 83 4.19 7.98 2.79
CA ASN A 83 3.75 8.87 1.72
C ASN A 83 4.85 9.89 1.37
N GLU A 84 5.51 10.43 2.39
CA GLU A 84 6.62 11.38 2.23
C GLU A 84 7.95 10.73 1.82
N GLY A 85 8.01 9.40 1.83
CA GLY A 85 9.21 8.64 1.47
C GLY A 85 10.34 8.74 2.51
N ARG A 86 10.01 9.04 3.76
CA ARG A 86 10.95 9.14 4.89
C ARG A 86 10.83 7.99 5.89
N PHE A 87 9.91 7.05 5.66
CA PHE A 87 9.75 5.87 6.51
C PHE A 87 10.97 4.97 6.38
N LEU A 88 11.74 4.90 7.46
CA LEU A 88 12.78 3.90 7.68
C LEU A 88 12.11 2.72 8.37
N ASP A 89 12.28 1.52 7.82
CA ASP A 89 11.89 0.26 8.44
C ASP A 89 12.90 -0.09 9.55
#